data_AF-A0A844CYA7-F1
#
_entry.id   AF-A0A844CYA7-F1
#
_cell.length_a   1.000
_cell.length_b   1.000
_cell.length_c   1.000
_cell.angle_alpha   90.00
_cell.angle_beta   90.00
_cell.angle_gamma   90.00
#
_symmetry.space_group_name_H-M   'P 1'
#
loop_
_entity.id
_entity.type
_entity.pdbx_description
1 polymer ?
#
loop_
_entity_poly.entity_id
_entity_poly.type
_entity_poly.pdbx_seq_one_letter_code
_entity_poly.pdbx_strand_id
1 'polypeptide(L)' 'MQQQLGVSLDIIDRCQNHVLQGCKVRQHYIYHDYAIEKRRAWAAIGARLKVLLADPDDEEGV' A
#
# COMPACT_ATOMS: atom_id res chain seq x y z
N MET A 1 -9.19 2.17 -1.62
CA MET A 1 -8.14 1.67 -2.55
C MET A 1 -6.85 2.46 -2.34
N GLN A 2 -5.66 1.84 -2.42
CA GLN A 2 -4.36 2.54 -2.23
C GLN A 2 -4.21 3.78 -3.13
N GLN A 3 -4.76 3.72 -4.35
CA GLN A 3 -4.74 4.82 -5.31
C GLN A 3 -5.49 6.07 -4.79
N GLN A 4 -6.59 5.88 -4.06
CA GLN A 4 -7.35 6.99 -3.45
C GLN A 4 -6.57 7.66 -2.30
N LEU A 5 -5.54 6.99 -1.78
CA LEU A 5 -4.63 7.53 -0.76
C LEU A 5 -3.40 8.20 -1.38
N GLY A 6 -3.37 8.41 -2.70
CA GLY A 6 -2.27 9.06 -3.41
C GLY A 6 -1.03 8.18 -3.61
N VAL A 7 -1.12 6.87 -3.35
CA VAL A 7 -0.02 5.93 -3.63
C VAL A 7 0.10 5.73 -5.14
N SER A 8 1.31 5.81 -5.68
CA SER A 8 1.56 5.64 -7.11
C SER A 8 1.33 4.20 -7.57
N LEU A 9 0.93 4.04 -8.84
CA LEU A 9 0.60 2.72 -9.41
C LEU A 9 1.75 1.72 -9.34
N ASP A 10 3.00 2.15 -9.57
CA ASP A 10 4.19 1.27 -9.46
C ASP A 10 4.35 0.71 -8.04
N ILE A 11 4.09 1.51 -7.00
CA ILE A 11 4.15 1.04 -5.61
C ILE A 11 2.97 0.12 -5.30
N ILE A 12 1.78 0.42 -5.81
CA ILE A 12 0.60 -0.43 -5.63
C ILE A 12 0.83 -1.81 -6.24
N ASP A 13 1.31 -1.85 -7.47
CA ASP A 13 1.62 -3.10 -8.17
C ASP A 13 2.69 -3.91 -7.43
N ARG A 14 3.73 -3.24 -6.90
CA ARG A 14 4.75 -3.89 -6.07
C ARG A 14 4.21 -4.37 -4.71
N CYS A 15 3.29 -3.64 -4.09
CA CYS A 15 2.63 -4.06 -2.85
C CYS A 15 1.75 -5.30 -3.08
N GLN A 16 1.07 -5.36 -4.22
CA GLN A 16 0.19 -6.46 -4.61
C GLN A 16 0.94 -7.63 -5.27
N ASN A 17 2.26 -7.49 -5.44
CA ASN A 17 3.11 -8.44 -6.16
C ASN A 17 2.59 -8.76 -7.58
N HIS A 18 2.03 -7.74 -8.24
CA HIS A 18 1.55 -7.86 -9.61
C HIS A 18 2.70 -8.05 -10.59
N VAL A 19 2.44 -8.80 -11.66
CA VAL A 19 3.35 -8.88 -12.81
C VAL A 19 3.35 -7.54 -13.51
N LEU A 20 4.40 -6.74 -13.27
CA LEU A 20 4.60 -5.47 -13.96
C LEU A 20 4.80 -5.75 -15.46
N GLN A 21 3.84 -5.33 -16.29
CA GLN A 21 4.01 -5.40 -17.74
C GLN A 21 5.17 -4.50 -18.16
N GLY A 22 6.28 -5.10 -18.59
CA GLY A 22 7.49 -4.41 -18.98
C GLY A 22 8.56 -5.35 -19.53
N CYS A 23 9.50 -4.78 -20.28
CA CYS A 23 10.65 -5.50 -20.81
C CYS A 23 11.38 -6.22 -19.67
N LYS A 24 11.73 -7.51 -19.84
CA LYS A 24 12.51 -8.32 -18.87
C LYS A 24 13.79 -7.59 -18.38
N VAL A 25 14.29 -6.65 -19.18
CA VAL A 25 15.42 -5.76 -18.88
C VAL A 25 15.14 -4.79 -17.72
N ARG A 26 13.90 -4.32 -17.52
CA ARG A 26 13.54 -3.37 -16.44
C ARG A 26 13.73 -4.01 -15.06
N GLN A 27 13.46 -5.31 -14.94
CA GLN A 27 13.69 -6.09 -13.72
C GLN A 27 15.18 -6.23 -13.41
N HIS A 28 16.03 -6.29 -14.43
CA HIS A 28 17.48 -6.45 -14.31
C HIS A 28 18.17 -5.20 -13.75
N TYR A 29 17.58 -4.01 -13.92
CA TYR A 29 18.14 -2.73 -13.43
C TYR A 29 17.40 -2.14 -12.22
N ILE A 30 16.43 -2.85 -11.64
CA ILE A 30 15.76 -2.41 -10.41
C ILE A 30 16.65 -2.78 -9.22
N TYR A 31 17.55 -1.87 -8.88
CA TYR A 31 18.31 -1.89 -7.61
C TYR A 31 17.63 -1.07 -6.51
N HIS A 32 16.61 -0.28 -6.86
CA HIS A 32 15.89 0.54 -5.89
C HIS A 32 15.05 -0.36 -4.98
N ASP A 33 15.42 -0.42 -3.70
CA ASP A 33 14.64 -1.11 -2.68
C ASP A 33 13.43 -0.26 -2.30
N TYR A 34 12.25 -0.69 -2.77
CA TYR A 34 10.98 -0.05 -2.48
C TYR A 34 10.42 -0.40 -1.09
N ALA A 35 11.20 -0.99 -0.19
CA ALA A 35 10.74 -1.38 1.14
C ALA A 35 10.14 -0.21 1.94
N ILE A 36 10.72 0.98 1.85
CA ILE A 36 10.25 2.16 2.58
C ILE A 36 8.90 2.65 2.02
N GLU A 37 8.80 2.76 0.71
CA GLU A 37 7.59 3.21 0.00
C GLU A 37 6.44 2.23 0.23
N LYS A 38 6.71 0.92 0.12
CA LYS A 38 5.72 -0.12 0.42
C LYS A 38 5.26 -0.03 1.87
N ARG A 39 6.18 0.14 2.82
CA ARG A 39 5.81 0.29 4.25
C ARG A 39 4.90 1.50 4.47
N ARG A 40 5.21 2.65 3.86
CA ARG A 40 4.38 3.85 3.94
C ARG A 40 2.99 3.63 3.32
N ALA A 41 2.92 2.98 2.16
CA ALA A 41 1.65 2.65 1.51
C ALA A 41 0.78 1.73 2.39
N TRP A 42 1.36 0.67 2.96
CA TRP A 42 0.65 -0.22 3.89
C TRP A 42 0.20 0.49 5.16
N ALA A 43 1.03 1.37 5.72
CA ALA A 43 0.67 2.16 6.90
C ALA A 43 -0.54 3.08 6.62
N ALA A 44 -0.57 3.74 5.46
CA ALA A 44 -1.68 4.60 5.06
C ALA A 44 -3.00 3.83 4.92
N ILE A 45 -2.96 2.63 4.33
CA ILE A 45 -4.14 1.73 4.28
C ILE A 45 -4.59 1.36 5.68
N GLY A 46 -3.65 0.92 6.53
CA GLY A 46 -3.95 0.49 7.90
C GLY A 46 -4.62 1.60 8.71
N ALA A 47 -4.12 2.84 8.59
CA ALA A 47 -4.75 4.00 9.22
C ALA A 47 -6.18 4.24 8.70
N ARG A 48 -6.40 4.15 7.38
CA ARG A 48 -7.75 4.30 6.81
C ARG A 48 -8.70 3.19 7.25
N LEU A 49 -8.24 1.94 7.31
CA LEU A 49 -9.03 0.81 7.78
C LEU A 49 -9.43 0.97 9.24
N LYS A 50 -8.52 1.43 10.11
CA LYS A 50 -8.84 1.72 11.51
C LYS A 50 -9.96 2.74 11.66
N VAL A 51 -9.94 3.80 10.86
CA VAL A 51 -11.02 4.81 10.86
C VAL A 51 -12.35 4.23 10.37
N LEU A 52 -12.31 3.31 9.40
CA LEU A 52 -13.53 2.69 8.85
C LEU A 52 -14.11 1.59 9.76
N LEU A 53 -13.25 0.95 10.55
CA LEU A 53 -13.63 -0.14 11.46
C LEU A 53 -13.86 0.34 12.90
N ALA A 54 -13.50 1.57 13.22
CA ALA A 54 -13.86 2.16 14.51
C ALA A 54 -15.37 2.35 14.54
N ASP A 55 -16.05 1.48 15.29
CA ASP A 55 -17.47 1.58 15.57
C ASP A 55 -17.66 2.66 16.65
N PRO A 56 -18.53 3.68 16.45
CA PRO A 56 -18.79 4.68 17.49
C PRO A 56 -19.34 4.09 18.80
N ASP A 57 -19.84 2.85 18.79
CA ASP A 57 -20.48 2.21 19.96
C ASP A 57 -19.50 1.40 20.84
N ASP A 58 -18.21 1.30 20.49
CA ASP A 58 -17.19 0.58 21.28
C ASP A 58 -16.70 1.35 22.54
N GLU A 59 -17.17 2.58 22.78
CA GLU A 59 -16.79 3.39 23.96
C GLU A 59 -17.68 3.17 25.21
N GLU A 60 -18.82 2.46 25.12
CA GLU A 60 -19.72 2.25 26.28
C GLU A 60 -19.57 0.88 26.99
N GLY A 61 -18.57 0.08 26.63
CA GLY A 61 -18.37 -1.27 27.16
C GLY A 61 -17.23 -1.43 28.19
N VAL A 62 -17.24 -0.66 29.28
CA VAL A 62 -16.40 -0.90 30.48
C VAL A 62 -17.27 -1.27 31.69
#